data_AF-A0A3D8GLJ0-F1
#
_entry.id   AF-A0A3D8GLJ0-F1
#
_cell.length_a   1.000
_cell.length_b   1.000
_cell.length_c   1.000
_cell.angle_alpha   90.00
_cell.angle_beta   90.00
_cell.angle_gamma   90.00
#
_symmetry.space_group_name_H-M   'P 1'
#
loop_
_entity.id
_entity.type
_entity.pdbx_description
1 polymer ?
#
loop_
_entity_poly.entity_id
_entity_poly.type
_entity_poly.pdbx_seq_one_letter_code
_entity_poly.pdbx_strand_id
1 'polypeptide(L)'
;MEAFILIGTFMFIMGSLVLLLSGIISFFFPRVHFLYILGISGLAGLVFGIFLELGGLAFFAAVFNVFLSGIAIGLAKYGLYLKSKTDFEAERLFN
;
A
#
# COMPACT_ATOMS: atom_id res chain seq x y z
N MET A 1 -10.99 7.56 -26.97
CA MET A 1 -10.56 6.24 -26.44
C MET A 1 -9.14 6.28 -25.90
N GLU A 2 -8.19 6.92 -26.59
CA GLU A 2 -6.78 7.01 -26.17
C GLU A 2 -6.56 7.65 -24.79
N ALA A 3 -7.24 8.76 -24.48
CA ALA A 3 -7.11 9.43 -23.17
C ALA A 3 -7.55 8.55 -21.98
N PHE A 4 -8.60 7.73 -22.16
CA PHE A 4 -9.06 6.80 -21.13
C PHE A 4 -8.06 5.67 -20.88
N ILE A 5 -7.45 5.15 -21.95
CA ILE A 5 -6.40 4.14 -21.84
C ILE A 5 -5.20 4.73 -21.11
N LEU A 6 -4.75 5.94 -21.50
CA LEU A 6 -3.61 6.60 -20.87
C LEU A 6 -3.82 6.85 -19.37
N ILE A 7 -4.97 7.42 -19.00
CA ILE A 7 -5.31 7.70 -17.60
C ILE A 7 -5.44 6.38 -16.81
N GLY A 8 -6.09 5.37 -17.38
CA GLY A 8 -6.24 4.06 -16.75
C GLY A 8 -4.90 3.37 -16.50
N THR A 9 -4.01 3.35 -17.50
CA THR A 9 -2.66 2.79 -17.37
C THR A 9 -1.84 3.57 -16.34
N PHE A 10 -1.91 4.90 -16.34
CA PHE A 10 -1.21 5.73 -15.35
C PHE A 10 -1.69 5.45 -13.93
N MET A 11 -3.01 5.40 -13.70
CA MET A 11 -3.59 5.07 -12.40
C MET A 11 -3.22 3.66 -11.95
N PHE A 12 -3.17 2.69 -12.87
CA PHE A 12 -2.75 1.32 -12.57
C PHE A 12 -1.28 1.25 -12.14
N ILE A 13 -0.37 1.90 -12.87
CA ILE A 13 1.06 1.92 -12.54
C ILE A 13 1.29 2.62 -11.20
N MET A 14 0.70 3.80 -10.98
CA MET A 14 0.85 4.53 -9.72
C MET A 14 0.23 3.77 -8.54
N GLY A 15 -0.96 3.18 -8.73
CA GLY A 15 -1.61 2.38 -7.71
C GLY A 15 -0.81 1.14 -7.33
N SER A 16 -0.29 0.40 -8.32
CA SER A 16 0.56 -0.77 -8.09
C SER A 16 1.88 -0.43 -7.38
N LEU A 17 2.50 0.72 -7.68
CA LEU A 17 3.66 1.21 -6.94
C LEU A 17 3.35 1.49 -5.48
N VAL A 18 2.22 2.17 -5.19
CA VAL A 18 1.78 2.43 -3.82
C VAL A 18 1.54 1.13 -3.05
N LEU A 19 0.89 0.16 -3.71
CA LEU A 19 0.63 -1.16 -3.13
C LEU A 19 1.93 -1.90 -2.82
N LEU A 20 2.87 -1.92 -3.77
CA LEU A 20 4.16 -2.60 -3.61
C LEU A 20 5.01 -1.96 -2.51
N LEU A 21 5.17 -0.63 -2.53
CA LEU A 21 6.01 0.09 -1.57
C LEU A 21 5.45 -0.02 -0.16
N SER A 22 4.14 0.19 0.03
CA SER A 22 3.49 0.05 1.34
C SER A 22 3.63 -1.37 1.89
N GLY A 23 3.53 -2.39 1.03
CA GLY A 23 3.71 -3.80 1.39
C GLY A 23 5.15 -4.10 1.82
N ILE A 24 6.13 -3.67 1.02
CA ILE A 24 7.56 -3.84 1.33
C ILE A 24 7.91 -3.15 2.64
N ILE A 25 7.52 -1.89 2.82
CA ILE A 25 7.81 -1.13 4.04
C ILE A 25 7.19 -1.85 5.25
N SER A 26 5.92 -2.29 5.14
CA SER A 26 5.27 -2.99 6.24
C SER A 26 5.86 -4.37 6.53
N PHE A 27 6.47 -5.04 5.55
CA PHE A 27 7.09 -6.35 5.72
C PHE A 27 8.48 -6.25 6.36
N PHE A 28 9.32 -5.32 5.88
CA PHE A 28 10.68 -5.12 6.41
C PHE A 28 10.71 -4.33 7.71
N PHE A 29 9.75 -3.43 7.94
CA PHE A 29 9.65 -2.61 9.14
C PHE A 29 8.34 -2.85 9.90
N PRO A 30 8.11 -4.07 10.43
CA PRO A 30 6.84 -4.44 11.07
C PRO A 30 6.54 -3.66 12.36
N ARG A 31 7.56 -2.98 12.93
CA ARG A 31 7.44 -2.11 14.11
C ARG A 31 6.86 -0.73 13.78
N VAL A 32 6.83 -0.32 12.52
CA VAL A 32 6.23 0.97 12.13
C VAL A 32 4.71 0.85 12.24
N HIS A 33 4.09 1.81 12.94
CA HIS A 33 2.65 1.84 13.08
C HIS A 33 1.99 2.08 11.72
N PHE A 34 1.00 1.25 11.36
CA PHE A 34 0.37 1.27 10.03
C PHE A 34 -0.23 2.63 9.66
N LEU A 35 -0.70 3.38 10.66
CA LEU A 35 -1.24 4.74 10.47
C LEU A 35 -0.22 5.71 9.84
N TYR A 36 1.08 5.56 10.11
CA TYR A 36 2.09 6.41 9.46
C TYR A 36 2.19 6.12 7.97
N ILE A 37 2.14 4.85 7.58
CA ILE A 37 2.18 4.43 6.17
C ILE A 37 0.93 4.93 5.45
N LEU A 38 -0.25 4.78 6.07
CA LEU A 38 -1.51 5.29 5.54
C LEU A 38 -1.49 6.81 5.38
N GLY A 39 -1.05 7.53 6.41
CA GLY A 39 -0.99 8.99 6.41
C GLY A 39 -0.05 9.53 5.34
N ILE A 40 1.17 8.99 5.24
CA ILE A 40 2.15 9.39 4.22
C ILE A 40 1.63 9.09 2.82
N SER A 41 0.99 7.93 2.61
CA SER A 41 0.45 7.54 1.31
C SER A 41 -0.71 8.43 0.85
N GLY A 42 -1.62 8.77 1.76
CA GLY A 42 -2.71 9.72 1.50
C GLY A 42 -2.19 11.13 1.22
N LEU A 43 -1.23 11.62 2.01
CA LEU A 43 -0.58 12.91 1.78
C LEU A 43 0.16 12.93 0.44
N ALA A 44 0.87 11.87 0.09
CA ALA A 44 1.53 11.75 -1.22
C ALA A 44 0.50 11.83 -2.36
N GLY A 45 -0.66 11.19 -2.22
CA GLY A 45 -1.76 11.29 -3.18
C GLY A 45 -2.31 12.71 -3.33
N LEU A 46 -2.50 13.43 -2.22
CA LEU A 46 -2.91 14.84 -2.26
C LEU A 46 -1.87 15.74 -2.92
N VAL A 47 -0.60 15.60 -2.50
CA VAL A 47 0.51 16.42 -3.00
C VAL A 47 0.67 16.22 -4.51
N PHE A 48 0.71 14.97 -4.97
CA PHE A 48 0.74 14.67 -6.41
C PHE A 48 -0.49 15.20 -7.13
N GLY A 49 -1.67 15.06 -6.54
CA GLY A 49 -2.92 15.57 -7.08
C GLY A 49 -2.91 17.09 -7.29
N ILE A 50 -2.31 17.83 -6.37
CA ILE A 50 -2.15 19.29 -6.46
C ILE A 50 -1.11 19.65 -7.52
N PHE A 51 0.05 18.98 -7.54
CA PHE A 51 1.11 19.26 -8.52
C PHE A 51 0.70 18.99 -9.97
N LEU A 52 -0.21 18.03 -10.19
CA LEU A 52 -0.73 17.69 -11.51
C LEU A 52 -2.03 18.45 -11.86
N GLU A 53 -2.43 19.42 -11.03
CA GLU A 53 -3.65 20.23 -11.21
C GLU A 53 -4.92 19.39 -11.43
N LEU A 54 -4.99 18.22 -10.79
CA LEU A 54 -6.06 17.23 -10.98
C LEU A 54 -7.40 17.63 -10.35
N GLY A 55 -7.47 18.77 -9.66
CA GLY A 55 -8.67 19.31 -9.03
C GLY A 55 -9.32 18.30 -8.08
N GLY A 56 -10.60 17.98 -8.31
CA GLY A 56 -11.36 17.03 -7.48
C GLY A 56 -10.81 15.59 -7.48
N LEU A 57 -10.03 15.21 -8.50
CA LEU A 57 -9.38 13.89 -8.55
C LEU A 57 -8.22 13.76 -7.54
N ALA A 58 -7.68 14.87 -7.02
CA ALA A 58 -6.65 14.84 -5.98
C ALA A 58 -7.16 14.19 -4.68
N PHE A 59 -8.39 14.51 -4.28
CA PHE A 59 -9.03 13.88 -3.12
C PHE A 59 -9.26 12.38 -3.36
N PHE A 60 -9.74 12.02 -4.56
CA PHE A 60 -9.90 10.62 -4.94
C PHE A 60 -8.57 9.86 -4.89
N ALA A 61 -7.49 10.42 -5.44
CA ALA A 61 -6.16 9.82 -5.42
C ALA A 61 -5.65 9.59 -3.99
N ALA A 62 -5.88 10.55 -3.09
CA ALA A 62 -5.52 10.41 -1.68
C ALA A 62 -6.26 9.26 -0.99
N VAL A 63 -7.59 9.20 -1.15
CA VAL A 63 -8.41 8.12 -0.57
C VAL A 63 -8.02 6.77 -1.16
N PHE A 64 -7.81 6.70 -2.47
CA PHE A 64 -7.43 5.48 -3.16
C PHE A 64 -6.06 4.97 -2.71
N ASN A 65 -5.08 5.86 -2.53
CA ASN A 65 -3.76 5.52 -2.00
C ASN A 65 -3.82 4.95 -0.58
N VAL A 66 -4.62 5.57 0.29
CA VAL A 66 -4.85 5.06 1.66
C VAL A 66 -5.45 3.66 1.60
N PHE A 67 -6.45 3.44 0.76
CA PHE A 67 -7.09 2.13 0.58
C PHE A 67 -6.10 1.06 0.10
N LEU A 68 -5.34 1.33 -0.97
CA LEU A 68 -4.35 0.40 -1.50
C LEU A 68 -3.24 0.10 -0.49
N SER A 69 -2.79 1.11 0.25
CA SER A 69 -1.78 0.93 1.31
C SER A 69 -2.31 0.08 2.45
N GLY A 70 -3.58 0.22 2.82
CA GLY A 70 -4.25 -0.64 3.79
C GLY A 70 -4.26 -2.11 3.36
N ILE A 71 -4.60 -2.39 2.10
CA ILE A 71 -4.53 -3.74 1.53
C ILE A 71 -3.11 -4.29 1.62
N ALA A 72 -2.12 -3.50 1.19
CA ALA A 72 -0.72 -3.88 1.18
C ALA A 72 -0.19 -4.25 2.59
N ILE A 73 -0.51 -3.41 3.58
CA ILE A 73 -0.14 -3.63 4.98
C ILE A 73 -0.82 -4.89 5.52
N GLY A 74 -2.10 -5.09 5.19
CA GLY A 74 -2.85 -6.29 5.58
C GLY A 74 -2.19 -7.57 5.07
N LEU A 75 -1.84 -7.60 3.77
CA LEU A 75 -1.14 -8.73 3.16
C LEU A 75 0.24 -8.96 3.78
N ALA A 76 1.02 -7.90 4.03
CA ALA A 76 2.34 -8.01 4.65
C ALA A 76 2.25 -8.58 6.07
N LYS A 77 1.33 -8.06 6.90
CA LYS A 77 1.11 -8.56 8.26
C LYS A 77 0.58 -10.00 8.28
N TYR A 78 -0.31 -10.35 7.34
CA TYR A 78 -0.78 -11.72 7.20
C TYR A 78 0.35 -12.69 6.84
N GLY A 79 1.25 -12.31 5.92
CA GLY A 79 2.44 -13.10 5.59
C GLY A 79 3.37 -13.32 6.79
N LEU A 80 3.61 -12.26 7.57
CA LEU A 80 4.41 -12.37 8.81
C LEU A 80 3.74 -13.27 9.86
N TYR A 81 2.42 -13.19 9.99
CA TYR A 81 1.65 -14.07 10.87
C TYR A 81 1.80 -15.54 10.46
N LEU A 82 1.62 -15.86 9.18
CA LEU A 82 1.79 -17.23 8.68
C LEU A 82 3.20 -17.75 8.96
N LYS A 83 4.23 -16.94 8.70
CA LYS A 83 5.62 -17.30 9.02
C LYS A 83 5.77 -17.67 10.51
N SER A 84 5.29 -16.81 11.41
CA SER A 84 5.39 -17.07 12.86
C SER A 84 4.67 -18.35 13.30
N LYS A 85 3.55 -18.67 12.65
CA LYS A 85 2.78 -19.89 12.94
C LYS A 85 3.54 -21.13 12.48
N THR A 86 4.15 -21.11 11.29
CA THR A 86 4.97 -22.20 10.78
C THR A 86 6.19 -22.45 11.65
N ASP A 87 6.87 -21.38 12.10
CA ASP A 87 8.04 -21.48 12.98
C ASP A 87 7.66 -22.14 14.33
N PHE A 88 6.52 -21.76 14.91
CA PHE A 88 6.01 -22.34 16.16
C PHE A 88 5.59 -23.82 16.03
N GLU A 89 4.92 -24.19 14.94
CA GLU A 89 4.54 -25.58 14.68
C GLU A 89 5.76 -26.48 14.44
N ALA A 90 6.79 -25.97 13.77
CA ALA A 90 8.05 -26.68 13.60
C ALA A 90 8.73 -26.94 14.94
N GLU A 91 8.84 -25.92 15.81
CA GLU A 91 9.45 -26.06 17.14
C GLU A 91 8.74 -27.10 18.02
N ARG A 92 7.41 -27.19 17.92
CA ARG A 92 6.60 -28.20 18.63
C ARG A 92 6.78 -29.64 18.12
N LEU A 93 7.19 -29.82 16.85
CA LEU A 93 7.42 -31.15 16.28
C LEU A 93 8.81 -31.69 16.65
N PHE A 94 9.77 -30.82 16.96
CA PHE A 94 11.16 -31.19 17.23
C PHE A 94 11.55 -31.11 18.73
N ASN A 95 10.69 -30.60 19.61
CA ASN A 95 10.80 -30.64 21.07
C ASN A 95 9.71 -31.53 21.68
#